data_AF-A0A9C5ZLG1-F1
#
_entry.id   AF-A0A9C5ZLG1-F1
#
_cell.length_a   1.000
_cell.length_b   1.000
_cell.length_c   1.000
_cell.angle_alpha   90.00
_cell.angle_beta   90.00
_cell.angle_gamma   90.00
#
_symmetry.space_group_name_H-M   'P 1'
#
loop_
_entity.id
_entity.type
_entity.pdbx_description
1 polymer ?
#
loop_
_entity_poly.entity_id
_entity_poly.type
_entity_poly.pdbx_seq_one_letter_code
_entity_poly.pdbx_strand_id
1 'polypeptide(L)' 'MSERRRNLILDLHNLARSRIATGQVTGYKSASHMPQLKWENELAYLAVLHAKRCKFAHGQCHNTQRFHYSRQNIGYY' A
#
# COMPACT_ATOMS: atom_id res chain seq x y z
N MET A 1 8.49 -12.47 0.35
CA MET A 1 8.84 -11.34 -0.55
C MET A 1 10.26 -10.91 -0.20
N SER A 2 11.11 -10.62 -1.19
CA SER A 2 12.49 -10.16 -0.92
C SER A 2 12.51 -8.73 -0.37
N GLU A 3 13.54 -8.38 0.39
CA GLU A 3 13.72 -7.03 0.94
C GLU A 3 13.80 -5.97 -0.17
N ARG A 4 14.50 -6.28 -1.27
CA ARG A 4 14.59 -5.39 -2.43
C ARG A 4 13.20 -5.05 -2.99
N ARG A 5 12.30 -6.04 -3.13
CA ARG A 5 10.94 -5.80 -3.65
C ARG A 5 10.08 -5.04 -2.64
N ARG A 6 10.21 -5.35 -1.34
CA ARG A 6 9.56 -4.61 -0.25
C ARG A 6 9.90 -3.13 -0.31
N ASN A 7 11.20 -2.82 -0.35
CA ASN A 7 11.69 -1.44 -0.33
C ASN A 7 11.26 -0.70 -1.59
N LEU A 8 11.38 -1.32 -2.77
CA LEU A 8 10.89 -0.74 -4.02
C LEU A 8 9.40 -0.35 -3.95
N ILE A 9 8.54 -1.24 -3.45
CA ILE A 9 7.10 -0.93 -3.32
C ILE A 9 6.89 0.24 -2.35
N LEU A 10 7.57 0.24 -1.21
CA LEU A 10 7.44 1.30 -0.21
C LEU A 10 7.92 2.66 -0.75
N ASP A 11 9.06 2.67 -1.43
CA ASP A 11 9.67 3.87 -2.00
C ASP A 11 8.79 4.47 -3.10
N LEU A 12 8.23 3.64 -3.98
CA LEU A 12 7.31 4.09 -5.02
C LEU A 12 6.05 4.74 -4.43
N HIS A 13 5.47 4.14 -3.39
CA HIS A 13 4.31 4.74 -2.71
C HIS A 13 4.66 6.05 -2.02
N ASN A 14 5.80 6.10 -1.31
CA ASN A 14 6.23 7.31 -0.61
C ASN A 14 6.64 8.44 -1.57
N LEU A 15 7.24 8.12 -2.72
CA LEU A 15 7.52 9.08 -3.78
C LEU A 15 6.22 9.69 -4.33
N ALA A 16 5.23 8.85 -4.66
CA ALA A 16 3.94 9.33 -5.13
C ALA A 16 3.24 10.22 -4.10
N ARG A 17 3.21 9.81 -2.83
CA ARG A 17 2.65 10.59 -1.72
C ARG A 17 3.36 11.94 -1.54
N SER A 18 4.70 11.96 -1.65
CA SER A 18 5.50 13.18 -1.54
C SER A 18 5.21 14.17 -2.69
N ARG A 19 5.06 13.67 -3.92
CA ARG A 19 4.69 14.51 -5.08
C ARG A 19 3.32 15.16 -4.90
N ILE A 20 2.33 14.42 -4.41
CA ILE A 20 1.00 14.98 -4.11
C ILE A 20 1.11 16.01 -2.98
N ALA A 21 1.81 15.66 -1.89
CA ALA A 21 1.96 16.53 -0.73
C ALA A 21 2.60 17.88 -1.07
N THR A 22 3.59 17.89 -1.95
CA THR A 22 4.31 19.09 -2.40
C THR A 22 3.63 19.82 -3.56
N GLY A 23 2.45 19.37 -4.01
CA GLY A 23 1.70 20.01 -5.10
C GLY A 23 2.30 19.79 -6.49
N GLN A 24 3.14 18.77 -6.67
CA GLN A 24 3.79 18.45 -7.94
C GLN A 24 2.90 17.63 -8.89
N VAL A 25 1.70 17.23 -8.47
CA VAL A 25 0.76 16.45 -9.29
C VAL A 25 -0.38 17.36 -9.75
N THR A 26 -0.42 17.66 -11.04
CA THR A 26 -1.48 18.47 -11.65
C THR A 26 -2.86 17.88 -11.37
N GLY A 27 -3.83 18.73 -11.04
CA GLY A 27 -5.20 18.32 -10.69
C GLY A 27 -5.41 18.01 -9.21
N TYR A 28 -4.35 17.95 -8.40
CA TYR A 28 -4.43 17.77 -6.96
C TYR A 28 -3.90 19.00 -6.21
N LYS A 29 -4.54 19.34 -5.09
CA LYS A 29 -4.01 20.33 -4.15
C LYS A 29 -2.91 19.68 -3.30
N SER A 30 -1.94 20.49 -2.87
CA SER A 30 -0.95 20.07 -1.87
C SER A 30 -1.64 19.61 -0.58
N ALA A 31 -1.03 18.66 0.11
CA ALA A 31 -1.57 18.11 1.35
C ALA A 31 -0.95 18.83 2.55
N SER A 32 -1.76 19.27 3.50
CA SER A 32 -1.29 19.83 4.77
C SER A 32 -0.61 18.78 5.66
N HIS A 33 -1.04 17.52 5.57
CA HIS A 33 -0.50 16.42 6.36
C HIS A 33 -0.54 15.10 5.57
N MET A 34 0.62 14.62 5.13
CA MET A 34 0.75 13.37 4.38
C MET A 34 1.94 12.55 4.91
N PRO A 35 1.74 11.71 5.94
CA PRO A 35 2.84 10.97 6.55
C PRO A 35 3.42 9.92 5.60
N GLN A 36 4.71 9.61 5.76
CA GLN A 36 5.35 8.51 5.06
C GLN A 36 4.79 7.18 5.54
N LEU A 37 4.55 6.26 4.61
CA LEU A 37 4.19 4.89 4.92
C LEU A 37 5.40 4.15 5.49
N LYS A 38 5.11 3.19 6.36
CA LYS A 38 6.06 2.20 6.84
C LYS A 38 5.55 0.82 6.45
N TRP A 39 6.48 -0.10 6.23
CA TRP A 39 6.12 -1.49 5.98
C TRP A 39 5.54 -2.14 7.23
N GLU A 40 4.53 -2.96 7.05
CA GLU A 40 3.83 -3.64 8.13
C GLU A 40 3.77 -5.15 7.83
N ASN A 41 4.30 -5.97 8.75
CA ASN A 41 4.55 -7.38 8.48
C ASN A 41 3.27 -8.23 8.55
N GLU A 42 2.30 -7.89 9.41
CA GLU A 42 1.02 -8.58 9.50
C GLU A 42 0.19 -8.35 8.23
N LEU A 43 0.07 -7.09 7.78
CA LEU A 43 -0.60 -6.76 6.53
C LEU A 43 0.07 -7.42 5.31
N ALA A 44 1.40 -7.45 5.28
CA ALA A 44 2.16 -8.13 4.24
C ALA A 44 1.89 -9.64 4.20
N TYR A 45 1.85 -10.28 5.37
CA TYR A 45 1.55 -11.71 5.48
C TYR A 45 0.16 -12.03 4.91
N LEU A 46 -0.86 -11.25 5.30
CA LEU A 46 -2.22 -11.41 4.78
C LEU A 46 -2.29 -11.17 3.27
N ALA A 47 -1.56 -10.18 2.74
CA ALA A 47 -1.49 -9.93 1.30
C ALA A 47 -0.86 -11.10 0.52
N VAL A 48 0.17 -11.75 1.08
CA VAL A 48 0.76 -12.96 0.48
C VAL A 48 -0.23 -14.12 0.47
N LEU A 49 -0.96 -14.34 1.57
CA LEU A 49 -2.01 -15.36 1.62
C LEU A 49 -3.11 -15.09 0.58
N HIS A 50 -3.50 -13.82 0.44
CA HIS A 50 -4.46 -13.40 -0.58
C HIS A 50 -3.96 -13.72 -2.00
N ALA A 51 -2.73 -13.32 -2.34
CA ALA A 51 -2.13 -13.58 -3.65
C ALA A 51 -2.03 -15.08 -3.96
N LYS A 52 -1.75 -15.92 -2.96
CA LYS A 52 -1.68 -17.39 -3.10
C LYS A 52 -3.02 -18.05 -3.43
N ARG A 53 -4.16 -17.35 -3.26
CA ARG A 53 -5.48 -17.87 -3.68
C ARG A 53 -5.65 -17.85 -5.20
N CYS A 54 -4.77 -17.15 -5.93
CA CYS A 54 -4.81 -17.03 -7.39
C CYS A 54 -6.18 -16.55 -7.92
N LYS A 55 -6.89 -15.72 -7.14
CA LYS A 55 -8.16 -15.10 -7.54
C LYS A 55 -7.96 -13.60 -7.60
N PHE A 56 -8.10 -13.02 -8.79
CA PHE A 56 -8.02 -11.58 -8.99
C PHE A 56 -9.34 -10.90 -8.58
N ALA A 57 -9.58 -10.82 -7.28
CA ALA A 57 -10.75 -10.19 -6.69
C ALA A 57 -10.39 -9.71 -5.29
N HIS A 58 -10.99 -8.61 -4.82
CA HIS A 58 -10.75 -8.12 -3.46
C HIS A 58 -11.15 -9.14 -2.39
N GLY A 59 -10.34 -9.24 -1.33
CA GLY A 59 -10.69 -10.03 -0.16
C GLY A 59 -11.77 -9.33 0.67
N GLN A 60 -12.76 -10.08 1.16
CA GLN A 60 -13.76 -9.54 2.09
C GLN A 60 -13.22 -9.41 3.53
N CYS A 61 -12.24 -10.23 3.90
CA CYS A 61 -11.64 -10.27 5.24
C CYS A 61 -10.12 -10.10 5.15
N HIS A 62 -9.63 -8.92 5.51
CA HIS A 62 -8.20 -8.58 5.57
C HIS A 62 -7.85 -7.64 6.73
N ASN A 63 -8.81 -7.36 7.60
CA ASN A 63 -8.63 -6.52 8.77
C ASN A 63 -7.78 -7.24 9.81
N THR A 64 -7.05 -6.46 10.59
CA THR A 64 -6.29 -6.96 11.73
C THR A 64 -6.79 -6.33 13.01
N GLN A 65 -6.32 -6.81 14.17
CA GLN A 65 -6.67 -6.21 15.45
C GLN A 65 -6.20 -4.74 15.54
N ARG A 66 -5.08 -4.40 14.90
CA ARG A 66 -4.59 -3.01 14.85
C ARG A 66 -5.23 -2.20 13.72
N PHE A 67 -5.60 -2.87 12.62
CA PHE A 67 -6.15 -2.22 11.42
C PHE A 67 -7.53 -2.79 11.08
N HIS A 68 -8.55 -2.29 11.78
CA HIS A 68 -9.94 -2.72 11.61
C HIS A 68 -10.56 -2.38 10.24
N TYR A 69 -9.94 -1.49 9.47
CA TYR A 69 -10.40 -1.05 8.16
C TYR A 69 -9.23 -0.98 7.18
N SER A 70 -8.39 -2.03 7.13
CA SER A 70 -7.34 -2.10 6.13
C SER A 70 -7.98 -2.04 4.73
N ARG A 71 -7.23 -1.60 3.72
CA ARG A 71 -7.69 -1.54 2.31
C ARG A 71 -6.74 -2.38 1.46
N GLN A 72 -7.16 -2.65 0.23
CA GLN A 72 -6.39 -3.46 -0.71
C GLN A 72 -6.32 -2.79 -2.07
N ASN A 73 -5.11 -2.74 -2.63
CA ASN A 73 -4.89 -2.64 -4.07
C ASN A 73 -4.45 -4.01 -4.56
N ILE A 74 -5.02 -4.49 -5.67
CA ILE A 74 -4.60 -5.71 -6.35
C ILE A 74 -4.08 -5.34 -7.74
N GLY A 75 -3.03 -6.00 -8.19
CA GLY A 75 -2.44 -5.74 -9.49
C GLY A 75 -1.75 -6.99 -10.02
N TYR A 76 -1.82 -7.16 -11.34
CA TYR A 76 -1.00 -8.09 -12.10
C TYR A 76 -0.27 -7.28 -13.18
N TYR A 77 0.81 -7.85 -13.70
CA TYR A 77 1.52 -7.36 -14.88
C TYR A 77 1.13 -8.21 -16.07
#